data_AF-A0AAN9ZC31-F1
#
_entry.id   AF-A0AAN9ZC31-F1
#
_cell.length_a   1.000
_cell.length_b   1.000
_cell.length_c   1.000
_cell.angle_alpha   90.00
_cell.angle_beta   90.00
_cell.angle_gamma   90.00
#
_symmetry.space_group_name_H-M   'P 1'
#
loop_
_entity.id
_entity.type
_entity.pdbx_description
1 polymer ?
#
loop_
_entity_poly.entity_id
_entity_poly.type
_entity_poly.pdbx_seq_one_letter_code
_entity_poly.pdbx_strand_id
1 'polypeptide(L)'
;MYLKYLMYCTGRHNYSVGKNFIHLIKDGKPYRSFHFNSKCVLRKVAIQDLSVKRSINESFDYAIEKTEEKLTPKKRNTVPKRKVVDEILGYLKKSFSPEVINAVPHKYLRRNKNTDQMYLIVPDVADTIVQCMKDNILKKNHIVLETNPGLGVLTKKLIDAGVEQLHLHEPSTTFNKILKKFYSFDSDKVNIHSTDFLTLWKIHYQDKMDDGSRLQDILSHYPKMSWSEEPYLKIIGCIQSPNFIKHLILSIVFQSGIMTHCRPELYIIVPPTLHRTFTCTGKDGYIRYRSISVLFQLFFDYELLEKLPRKAFVPWAIPMAPKKRKIDEISALNDEWLYLMKIVPKKNLYETVPAEKLPALWYFVRHHFWSRSSRVIREMESWIPGCGVRLVLEGYNIFTEFGDLKPSEVLRIFQLFSEWPEYQDCSFLSSLETALLKLDENSSDKLENEGSDDEAANEDNEDRRSSTRLWKTDPSPLTG
;
A
#
# COMPACT_ATOMS: atom_id res chain seq x y z
N MET A 1 -14.03 17.88 44.39
CA MET A 1 -12.69 17.59 44.95
C MET A 1 -11.68 17.96 43.88
N TYR A 2 -11.12 19.19 43.92
CA TYR A 2 -9.81 19.55 44.51
C TYR A 2 -8.65 18.74 43.89
N LEU A 3 -7.51 19.26 43.44
CA LEU A 3 -6.98 20.59 43.09
C LEU A 3 -5.52 20.34 42.64
N LYS A 4 -4.96 21.23 41.80
CA LYS A 4 -3.52 21.60 41.70
C LYS A 4 -2.50 20.58 41.15
N TYR A 5 -1.81 21.01 40.08
CA TYR A 5 -0.40 21.39 40.20
C TYR A 5 -0.06 22.53 39.22
N LEU A 6 0.65 23.53 39.73
CA LEU A 6 1.07 24.77 39.07
C LEU A 6 2.44 25.12 39.66
N MET A 7 3.45 25.41 38.83
CA MET A 7 4.62 26.28 39.09
C MET A 7 5.51 26.27 37.82
N TYR A 8 5.61 27.33 37.01
CA TYR A 8 6.37 28.60 37.10
C TYR A 8 7.90 28.47 37.12
N CYS A 9 8.55 28.97 36.05
CA CYS A 9 9.67 29.95 36.00
C CYS A 9 10.42 29.87 34.63
N THR A 10 10.20 30.83 33.72
CA THR A 10 11.07 32.00 33.39
C THR A 10 12.38 31.69 32.64
N GLY A 11 12.51 32.25 31.41
CA GLY A 11 13.75 32.92 30.98
C GLY A 11 14.50 32.40 29.74
N ARG A 12 14.22 33.04 28.59
CA ARG A 12 15.07 33.33 27.40
C ARG A 12 15.40 32.24 26.35
N HIS A 13 14.82 32.48 25.14
CA HIS A 13 15.27 32.23 23.74
C HIS A 13 15.64 30.80 23.31
N ASN A 14 15.24 30.22 22.16
CA ASN A 14 14.59 30.68 20.93
C ASN A 14 14.05 29.47 20.13
N TYR A 15 13.18 29.75 19.15
CA TYR A 15 12.62 28.93 18.05
C TYR A 15 11.29 28.19 18.29
N SER A 16 10.26 28.82 17.72
CA SER A 16 8.89 28.34 17.52
C SER A 16 8.72 27.67 16.15
N VAL A 17 8.07 26.51 16.10
CA VAL A 17 7.24 26.11 14.95
C VAL A 17 5.93 25.53 15.51
N GLY A 18 4.95 26.39 15.70
CA GLY A 18 3.58 26.02 16.06
C GLY A 18 2.63 26.27 14.88
N LYS A 19 1.86 25.25 14.50
CA LYS A 19 0.78 25.34 13.51
C LYS A 19 -0.33 26.24 14.04
N ASN A 20 -0.69 27.28 13.28
CA ASN A 20 -1.81 28.16 13.60
C ASN A 20 -3.16 27.43 13.39
N PHE A 21 -3.93 27.26 14.47
CA PHE A 21 -5.38 27.10 14.40
C PHE A 21 -6.01 28.46 14.74
N ILE A 22 -6.81 29.01 13.83
CA ILE A 22 -7.67 30.18 14.11
C ILE A 22 -9.07 29.65 14.39
N HIS A 23 -9.57 29.80 15.61
CA HIS A 23 -10.97 29.62 15.92
C HIS A 23 -11.73 30.92 15.63
N LEU A 24 -12.62 30.91 14.65
CA LEU A 24 -13.56 32.01 14.40
C LEU A 24 -14.85 31.75 15.18
N ILE A 25 -15.15 32.63 16.14
CA ILE A 25 -16.44 32.71 16.83
C ILE A 25 -17.15 33.95 16.28
N LYS A 26 -18.39 33.77 15.81
CA LYS A 26 -19.30 34.88 15.52
C LYS A 26 -20.61 34.63 16.25
N ASP A 27 -21.02 35.60 17.07
CA ASP A 27 -22.29 35.62 17.81
C ASP A 27 -22.56 34.35 18.66
N GLY A 28 -21.52 33.87 19.37
CA GLY A 28 -21.68 32.89 20.45
C GLY A 28 -22.04 31.46 20.03
N LYS A 29 -21.94 31.08 18.75
CA LYS A 29 -22.11 29.68 18.31
C LYS A 29 -20.94 29.20 17.42
N PRO A 30 -20.46 27.96 17.57
CA PRO A 30 -19.41 27.40 16.71
C PRO A 30 -19.95 27.15 15.29
N TYR A 31 -19.24 27.65 14.28
CA TYR A 31 -19.59 27.48 12.86
C TYR A 31 -19.12 26.10 12.36
N ARG A 32 -20.00 25.35 11.66
CA ARG A 32 -19.71 24.02 11.09
C ARG A 32 -18.58 24.07 10.06
N SER A 33 -17.70 23.08 10.11
CA SER A 33 -16.55 22.89 9.22
C SER A 33 -16.96 22.64 7.76
N PHE A 34 -16.44 23.46 6.83
CA PHE A 34 -16.39 23.16 5.40
C PHE A 34 -14.96 22.80 5.00
N HIS A 35 -14.78 21.68 4.29
CA HIS A 35 -13.54 21.33 3.61
C HIS A 35 -13.31 22.28 2.42
N PHE A 36 -12.20 23.03 2.43
CA PHE A 36 -11.76 23.82 1.28
C PHE A 36 -10.65 23.09 0.53
N ASN A 37 -10.95 22.75 -0.73
CA ASN A 37 -9.99 22.19 -1.69
C ASN A 37 -9.20 23.36 -2.30
N SER A 38 -7.87 23.32 -2.19
CA SER A 38 -6.98 24.40 -2.60
C SER A 38 -6.90 24.52 -4.13
N LYS A 39 -7.72 25.40 -4.71
CA LYS A 39 -7.51 26.04 -6.02
C LYS A 39 -8.43 27.26 -6.17
N CYS A 40 -7.82 28.44 -6.21
CA CYS A 40 -8.41 29.74 -6.58
C CYS A 40 -9.64 30.20 -5.78
N VAL A 41 -9.49 31.26 -4.99
CA VAL A 41 -10.31 32.50 -4.98
C VAL A 41 -9.84 33.33 -3.77
N LEU A 42 -9.03 34.37 -3.99
CA LEU A 42 -8.86 35.45 -3.01
C LEU A 42 -9.88 36.53 -3.36
N ARG A 43 -11.04 36.50 -2.69
CA ARG A 43 -11.97 37.63 -2.65
C ARG A 43 -11.49 38.62 -1.59
N LYS A 44 -11.47 39.90 -1.96
CA LYS A 44 -11.20 41.07 -1.14
C LYS A 44 -11.94 40.98 0.20
N VAL A 45 -11.21 40.93 1.31
CA VAL A 45 -11.73 41.35 2.63
C VAL A 45 -11.15 42.74 2.87
N ALA A 46 -12.04 43.71 3.03
CA ALA A 46 -11.70 45.09 3.30
C ALA A 46 -11.11 45.21 4.71
N ILE A 47 -9.84 45.61 4.80
CA ILE A 47 -9.26 46.16 6.03
C ILE A 47 -9.21 47.67 5.83
N GLN A 48 -9.90 48.39 6.70
CA GLN A 48 -9.77 49.83 6.87
C GLN A 48 -8.43 50.09 7.57
N ASP A 49 -7.38 50.34 6.79
CA ASP A 49 -6.27 51.18 7.24
C ASP A 49 -5.56 51.79 6.02
N LEU A 50 -5.46 53.12 5.99
CA LEU A 50 -5.26 53.91 4.77
C LEU A 50 -3.80 54.31 4.49
N SER A 51 -2.81 53.77 5.21
CA SER A 51 -1.41 54.22 5.12
C SER A 51 -0.40 53.20 4.54
N VAL A 52 -0.78 51.95 4.25
CA VAL A 52 0.15 50.92 3.73
C VAL A 52 -0.03 50.62 2.22
N LYS A 53 -1.00 51.25 1.56
CA LYS A 53 -1.37 50.92 0.16
C LYS A 53 -0.43 51.42 -0.95
N ARG A 54 0.55 52.28 -0.68
CA ARG A 54 1.37 52.86 -1.76
C ARG A 54 2.68 52.12 -2.08
N SER A 55 3.23 51.32 -1.17
CA SER A 55 4.53 50.66 -1.41
C SER A 55 4.43 49.24 -2.01
N ILE A 56 3.28 48.57 -1.93
CA ILE A 56 3.14 47.16 -2.33
C ILE A 56 2.65 47.01 -3.77
N ASN A 57 1.90 47.99 -4.30
CA ASN A 57 1.33 47.89 -5.65
C ASN A 57 2.38 48.11 -6.76
N GLU A 58 3.39 48.95 -6.57
CA GLU A 58 4.39 49.23 -7.62
C GLU A 58 5.37 48.06 -7.84
N SER A 59 5.62 47.21 -6.83
CA SER A 59 6.43 45.99 -7.00
C SER A 59 5.66 44.81 -7.59
N PHE A 60 4.33 44.81 -7.50
CA PHE A 60 3.50 43.71 -8.02
C PHE A 60 3.25 43.84 -9.52
N ASP A 61 3.04 45.06 -10.03
CA ASP A 61 2.75 45.27 -11.45
C ASP A 61 3.97 45.00 -12.34
N TYR A 62 5.19 45.28 -11.87
CA TYR A 62 6.44 44.96 -12.60
C TYR A 62 6.71 43.44 -12.70
N ALA A 63 6.21 42.64 -11.75
CA ALA A 63 6.39 41.19 -11.75
C ALA A 63 5.39 40.45 -12.64
N ILE A 64 4.21 41.03 -12.89
CA ILE A 64 3.17 40.43 -13.74
C ILE A 64 3.54 40.59 -15.21
N GLU A 65 4.03 41.76 -15.64
CA GLU A 65 4.41 42.00 -17.04
C GLU A 65 5.58 41.12 -17.54
N LYS A 66 6.53 40.77 -16.66
CA LYS A 66 7.67 39.89 -17.04
C LYS A 66 7.32 38.40 -17.09
N THR A 67 6.17 37.99 -16.57
CA THR A 67 5.76 36.58 -16.50
C THR A 67 4.84 36.18 -17.67
N GLU A 68 4.23 37.15 -18.35
CA GLU A 68 3.33 36.89 -19.49
C GLU A 68 4.07 36.64 -20.82
N GLU A 69 5.35 37.00 -20.95
CA GLU A 69 6.11 36.83 -22.20
C GLU A 69 6.78 35.46 -22.43
N LYS A 70 6.62 34.46 -21.54
CA LYS A 70 7.27 33.14 -21.71
C LYS A 70 6.38 31.90 -21.54
N LEU A 71 5.08 32.03 -21.73
CA LEU A 71 4.17 30.87 -21.75
C LEU A 71 3.69 30.56 -23.18
N THR A 72 4.60 30.06 -24.02
CA THR A 72 4.16 29.25 -25.16
C THR A 72 3.82 27.84 -24.66
N PRO A 73 2.60 27.33 -24.87
CA PRO A 73 2.22 26.01 -24.38
C PRO A 73 2.91 24.93 -25.22
N LYS A 74 3.88 24.23 -24.63
CA LYS A 74 4.40 22.96 -25.18
C LYS A 74 3.21 21.99 -25.32
N LYS A 75 2.81 21.70 -26.56
CA LYS A 75 1.82 20.67 -26.91
C LYS A 75 2.27 19.32 -26.31
N ARG A 76 1.71 18.94 -25.16
CA ARG A 76 1.68 17.54 -24.75
C ARG A 76 0.72 16.83 -25.69
N ASN A 77 1.18 15.77 -26.36
CA ASN A 77 0.34 14.90 -27.17
C ASN A 77 -0.69 14.17 -26.29
N THR A 78 -1.78 14.84 -25.94
CA THR A 78 -2.94 14.21 -25.30
C THR A 78 -3.82 13.63 -26.38
N VAL A 79 -3.85 12.30 -26.50
CA VAL A 79 -4.83 11.59 -27.31
C VAL A 79 -6.24 12.07 -26.91
N PRO A 80 -7.11 12.48 -27.86
CA PRO A 80 -8.42 13.02 -27.53
C PRO A 80 -9.29 12.01 -26.76
N LYS A 81 -9.99 12.47 -25.71
CA LYS A 81 -10.80 11.64 -24.79
C LYS A 81 -11.79 10.71 -25.49
N ARG A 82 -12.31 11.08 -26.67
CA ARG A 82 -13.24 10.25 -27.47
C ARG A 82 -12.57 8.95 -27.97
N LYS A 83 -11.33 9.03 -28.45
CA LYS A 83 -10.60 7.90 -29.05
C LYS A 83 -10.41 6.72 -28.07
N VAL A 84 -10.14 7.01 -26.79
CA VAL A 84 -9.95 5.97 -25.76
C VAL A 84 -11.26 5.22 -25.47
N VAL A 85 -12.37 5.96 -25.39
CA VAL A 85 -13.69 5.34 -25.15
C VAL A 85 -14.02 4.40 -26.31
N ASP A 86 -13.79 4.84 -27.54
CA ASP A 86 -14.02 4.04 -28.74
C ASP A 86 -13.14 2.77 -28.77
N GLU A 87 -11.88 2.87 -28.34
CA GLU A 87 -10.98 1.72 -28.22
C GLU A 87 -11.49 0.69 -27.18
N ILE A 88 -11.85 1.14 -25.96
CA ILE A 88 -12.38 0.25 -24.91
C ILE A 88 -13.70 -0.38 -25.36
N LEU A 89 -14.60 0.41 -25.97
CA LEU A 89 -15.83 -0.11 -26.57
C LEU A 89 -15.54 -1.11 -27.68
N GLY A 90 -14.47 -0.93 -28.45
CA GLY A 90 -14.01 -1.90 -29.45
C GLY A 90 -13.64 -3.25 -28.84
N TYR A 91 -13.02 -3.28 -27.66
CA TYR A 91 -12.79 -4.54 -26.93
C TYR A 91 -14.09 -5.14 -26.43
N LEU A 92 -14.96 -4.34 -25.81
CA LEU A 92 -16.23 -4.82 -25.25
C LEU A 92 -17.16 -5.38 -26.35
N LYS A 93 -17.25 -4.72 -27.50
CA LYS A 93 -18.09 -5.15 -28.64
C LYS A 93 -17.69 -6.52 -29.21
N LYS A 94 -16.47 -6.98 -29.00
CA LYS A 94 -16.03 -8.32 -29.43
C LYS A 94 -16.61 -9.44 -28.56
N SER A 95 -16.97 -9.16 -27.32
CA SER A 95 -17.27 -10.19 -26.32
C SER A 95 -18.63 -10.03 -25.65
N PHE A 96 -19.30 -8.89 -25.78
CA PHE A 96 -20.55 -8.60 -25.07
C PHE A 96 -21.63 -8.01 -25.98
N SER A 97 -22.89 -8.26 -25.60
CA SER A 97 -24.05 -7.67 -26.28
C SER A 97 -24.17 -6.17 -26.00
N PRO A 98 -24.83 -5.39 -26.89
CA PRO A 98 -25.03 -3.96 -26.70
C PRO A 98 -25.70 -3.60 -25.36
N GLU A 99 -26.62 -4.44 -24.88
CA GLU A 99 -27.30 -4.26 -23.59
C GLU A 99 -26.30 -4.25 -22.43
N VAL A 100 -25.40 -5.23 -22.38
CA VAL A 100 -24.38 -5.35 -21.33
C VAL A 100 -23.39 -4.19 -21.39
N ILE A 101 -22.98 -3.80 -22.59
CA ILE A 101 -22.05 -2.67 -22.81
C ILE A 101 -22.64 -1.36 -22.30
N ASN A 102 -23.93 -1.10 -22.59
CA ASN A 102 -24.62 0.11 -22.16
C ASN A 102 -24.79 0.20 -20.63
N ALA A 103 -24.75 -0.94 -19.94
CA ALA A 103 -24.83 -0.98 -18.48
C ALA A 103 -23.47 -0.72 -17.80
N VAL A 104 -22.34 -0.73 -18.53
CA VAL A 104 -21.02 -0.47 -17.94
C VAL A 104 -20.92 0.99 -17.48
N PRO A 105 -20.62 1.26 -16.20
CA PRO A 105 -20.48 2.63 -15.71
C PRO A 105 -19.40 3.41 -16.49
N HIS A 106 -19.74 4.60 -16.97
CA HIS A 106 -18.86 5.42 -17.81
C HIS A 106 -17.49 5.69 -17.15
N LYS A 107 -17.41 5.73 -15.82
CA LYS A 107 -16.14 5.89 -15.08
C LYS A 107 -15.09 4.82 -15.44
N TYR A 108 -15.51 3.60 -15.80
CA TYR A 108 -14.60 2.51 -16.18
C TYR A 108 -14.26 2.52 -17.68
N LEU A 109 -15.01 3.25 -18.51
CA LEU A 109 -14.75 3.46 -19.93
C LEU A 109 -13.76 4.61 -20.21
N ARG A 110 -13.23 5.25 -19.16
CA ARG A 110 -12.26 6.35 -19.26
C ARG A 110 -10.94 5.92 -18.67
N ARG A 111 -9.87 6.60 -19.08
CA ARG A 111 -8.60 6.47 -18.36
C ARG A 111 -8.72 7.06 -16.97
N ASN A 112 -8.15 6.37 -16.00
CA ASN A 112 -8.12 6.82 -14.62
C ASN A 112 -6.69 6.81 -14.07
N LYS A 113 -6.41 7.72 -13.14
CA LYS A 113 -5.14 7.79 -12.42
C LYS A 113 -5.13 6.86 -11.22
N ASN A 114 -6.25 6.76 -10.51
CA ASN A 114 -6.33 6.13 -9.19
C ASN A 114 -7.63 5.32 -9.09
N THR A 115 -7.59 4.03 -9.43
CA THR A 115 -8.70 3.13 -9.08
C THR A 115 -8.20 1.91 -8.38
N ASP A 116 -8.62 1.72 -7.13
CA ASP A 116 -8.31 0.50 -6.40
C ASP A 116 -8.93 -0.76 -7.05
N GLN A 117 -9.92 -0.58 -7.94
CA GLN A 117 -10.65 -1.64 -8.62
C GLN A 117 -10.23 -1.77 -10.09
N MET A 118 -9.99 -3.01 -10.53
CA MET A 118 -9.80 -3.38 -11.93
C MET A 118 -10.73 -4.53 -12.31
N TYR A 119 -11.31 -4.44 -13.51
CA TYR A 119 -12.25 -5.42 -14.04
C TYR A 119 -11.70 -6.02 -15.33
N LEU A 120 -11.70 -7.34 -15.43
CA LEU A 120 -11.29 -8.06 -16.63
C LEU A 120 -12.39 -7.98 -17.70
N ILE A 121 -12.01 -7.65 -18.94
CA ILE A 121 -12.95 -7.49 -20.06
C ILE A 121 -12.62 -8.35 -21.29
N VAL A 122 -11.54 -9.14 -21.25
CA VAL A 122 -11.09 -9.98 -22.37
C VAL A 122 -11.18 -11.46 -21.99
N PRO A 123 -12.03 -12.27 -22.66
CA PRO A 123 -12.21 -13.70 -22.36
C PRO A 123 -10.94 -14.54 -22.47
N ASP A 124 -10.10 -14.33 -23.49
CA ASP A 124 -8.88 -15.13 -23.70
C ASP A 124 -7.88 -15.00 -22.53
N VAL A 125 -7.86 -13.83 -21.89
CA VAL A 125 -7.04 -13.58 -20.69
C VAL A 125 -7.65 -14.26 -19.46
N ALA A 126 -8.98 -14.35 -19.37
CA ALA A 126 -9.63 -15.15 -18.33
C ALA A 126 -9.31 -16.63 -18.47
N ASP A 127 -9.31 -17.16 -19.69
CA ASP A 127 -8.87 -18.54 -19.96
C ASP A 127 -7.44 -18.74 -19.47
N THR A 128 -6.52 -17.83 -19.83
CA THR A 128 -5.12 -17.90 -19.37
C THR A 128 -5.03 -17.96 -17.84
N ILE A 129 -5.74 -17.08 -17.13
CA ILE A 129 -5.78 -17.08 -15.66
C ILE A 129 -6.25 -18.43 -15.12
N VAL A 130 -7.37 -18.95 -15.64
CA VAL A 130 -7.92 -20.24 -15.18
C VAL A 130 -6.93 -21.37 -15.44
N GLN A 131 -6.29 -21.42 -16.62
CA GLN A 131 -5.29 -22.44 -16.96
C GLN A 131 -4.10 -22.46 -15.99
N CYS A 132 -3.56 -21.29 -15.63
CA CYS A 132 -2.49 -21.18 -14.62
C CYS A 132 -2.91 -21.71 -13.25
N MET A 133 -4.21 -21.85 -13.00
CA MET A 133 -4.77 -22.20 -11.70
C MET A 133 -5.36 -23.61 -11.65
N LYS A 134 -5.56 -24.28 -12.80
CA LYS A 134 -6.38 -25.49 -12.94
C LYS A 134 -6.05 -26.59 -11.95
N ASP A 135 -4.77 -26.92 -11.79
CA ASP A 135 -4.33 -28.01 -10.91
C ASP A 135 -4.64 -27.76 -9.44
N ASN A 136 -4.82 -26.49 -9.07
CA ASN A 136 -5.11 -26.08 -7.70
C ASN A 136 -6.60 -25.82 -7.46
N ILE A 137 -7.32 -25.20 -8.41
CA ILE A 137 -8.71 -24.73 -8.19
C ILE A 137 -9.76 -25.84 -8.20
N LEU A 138 -9.51 -26.97 -8.88
CA LEU A 138 -10.50 -28.05 -9.07
C LEU A 138 -10.52 -29.07 -7.92
N LYS A 139 -9.93 -28.75 -6.78
CA LYS A 139 -9.99 -29.61 -5.59
C LYS A 139 -11.39 -29.55 -4.99
N LYS A 140 -12.02 -30.72 -4.84
CA LYS A 140 -13.34 -30.87 -4.20
C LYS A 140 -13.38 -30.19 -2.85
N ASN A 141 -14.52 -29.56 -2.53
CA ASN A 141 -14.77 -28.86 -1.27
C ASN A 141 -13.90 -27.60 -1.02
N HIS A 142 -13.27 -27.01 -2.03
CA HIS A 142 -12.62 -25.69 -1.87
C HIS A 142 -13.57 -24.56 -2.30
N ILE A 143 -13.57 -23.45 -1.55
CA ILE A 143 -14.21 -22.22 -2.01
C ILE A 143 -13.23 -21.44 -2.89
N VAL A 144 -13.71 -20.99 -4.04
CA VAL A 144 -13.06 -19.96 -4.85
C VAL A 144 -13.79 -18.64 -4.62
N LEU A 145 -13.07 -17.63 -4.21
CA LEU A 145 -13.55 -16.28 -3.99
C LEU A 145 -13.01 -15.38 -5.10
N GLU A 146 -13.88 -14.83 -5.94
CA GLU A 146 -13.54 -13.84 -6.96
C GLU A 146 -13.89 -12.43 -6.47
N THR A 147 -12.89 -11.56 -6.42
CA THR A 147 -13.08 -10.15 -6.04
C THR A 147 -13.29 -9.28 -7.28
N ASN A 148 -14.24 -8.35 -7.21
CA ASN A 148 -14.56 -7.40 -8.29
C ASN A 148 -14.77 -8.08 -9.67
N PRO A 149 -15.67 -9.08 -9.78
CA PRO A 149 -15.93 -9.82 -11.02
C PRO A 149 -16.45 -8.96 -12.18
N GLY A 150 -17.09 -7.82 -11.90
CA GLY A 150 -17.59 -6.89 -12.90
C GLY A 150 -18.61 -7.51 -13.86
N LEU A 151 -18.21 -7.68 -15.12
CA LEU A 151 -19.04 -8.31 -16.15
C LEU A 151 -19.08 -9.85 -16.05
N GLY A 152 -18.33 -10.45 -15.12
CA GLY A 152 -18.32 -11.89 -14.90
C GLY A 152 -17.57 -12.67 -15.98
N VAL A 153 -16.55 -12.06 -16.60
CA VAL A 153 -15.72 -12.72 -17.63
C VAL A 153 -14.96 -13.90 -17.04
N LEU A 154 -14.26 -13.66 -15.93
CA LEU A 154 -13.53 -14.70 -15.22
C LEU A 154 -14.50 -15.64 -14.51
N THR A 155 -15.55 -15.11 -13.88
CA THR A 155 -16.67 -15.91 -13.32
C THR A 155 -17.13 -17.01 -14.27
N LYS A 156 -17.44 -16.66 -15.53
CA LYS A 156 -17.88 -17.65 -16.53
C LYS A 156 -16.85 -18.76 -16.72
N LYS A 157 -15.57 -18.39 -16.88
CA LYS A 157 -14.48 -19.36 -17.09
C LYS A 157 -14.21 -20.25 -15.88
N LEU A 158 -14.41 -19.73 -14.66
CA LEU A 158 -14.33 -20.51 -13.43
C LEU A 158 -15.46 -21.54 -13.34
N ILE A 159 -16.69 -21.15 -13.70
CA ILE A 159 -17.83 -22.08 -13.76
C ILE A 159 -17.60 -23.15 -14.83
N ASP A 160 -17.19 -22.75 -16.04
CA ASP A 160 -16.88 -23.67 -17.15
C ASP A 160 -15.76 -24.66 -16.80
N ALA A 161 -14.81 -24.25 -15.94
CA ALA A 161 -13.73 -25.10 -15.47
C ALA A 161 -14.19 -26.15 -14.43
N GLY A 162 -15.39 -26.01 -13.86
CA GLY A 162 -15.94 -26.95 -12.89
C GLY A 162 -15.72 -26.56 -11.42
N VAL A 163 -15.58 -25.26 -11.11
CA VAL A 163 -15.57 -24.79 -9.71
C VAL A 163 -16.91 -25.11 -9.04
N GLU A 164 -16.85 -25.83 -7.91
CA GLU A 164 -18.05 -26.29 -7.19
C GLU A 164 -18.67 -25.19 -6.31
N GLN A 165 -17.85 -24.36 -5.65
CA GLN A 165 -18.30 -23.27 -4.77
C GLN A 165 -17.59 -21.97 -5.12
N LEU A 166 -18.33 -21.02 -5.69
CA LEU A 166 -17.83 -19.73 -6.16
C LEU A 166 -18.48 -18.58 -5.40
N HIS A 167 -17.67 -17.78 -4.72
CA HIS A 167 -18.09 -16.63 -3.94
C HIS A 167 -17.65 -15.34 -4.63
N LEU A 168 -18.61 -14.56 -5.10
CA LEU A 168 -18.39 -13.33 -5.85
C LEU A 168 -18.55 -12.12 -4.91
N HIS A 169 -17.48 -11.34 -4.74
CA HIS A 169 -17.51 -10.09 -3.97
C HIS A 169 -17.50 -8.89 -4.91
N GLU A 170 -18.68 -8.30 -5.14
CA GLU A 170 -18.88 -7.21 -6.10
C GLU A 170 -19.53 -5.99 -5.41
N PRO A 171 -18.77 -4.90 -5.17
CA PRO A 171 -19.29 -3.70 -4.53
C PRO A 171 -20.13 -2.81 -5.46
N SER A 172 -19.97 -2.91 -6.78
CA SER A 172 -20.77 -2.13 -7.73
C SER A 172 -22.19 -2.69 -7.81
N THR A 173 -23.16 -1.91 -7.37
CA THR A 173 -24.59 -2.26 -7.48
C THR A 173 -25.02 -2.54 -8.93
N THR A 174 -24.36 -1.93 -9.91
CA THR A 174 -24.64 -2.14 -11.33
C THR A 174 -24.14 -3.51 -11.81
N PHE A 175 -22.90 -3.85 -11.48
CA PHE A 175 -22.34 -5.16 -11.82
C PHE A 175 -23.01 -6.29 -11.04
N ASN A 176 -23.34 -6.05 -9.76
CA ASN A 176 -24.09 -7.01 -8.95
C ASN A 176 -25.44 -7.39 -9.59
N LYS A 177 -26.17 -6.41 -10.16
CA LYS A 177 -27.42 -6.68 -10.91
C LYS A 177 -27.18 -7.52 -12.16
N ILE A 178 -26.11 -7.23 -12.90
CA ILE A 178 -25.71 -7.99 -14.10
C ILE A 178 -25.39 -9.44 -13.71
N LEU A 179 -24.55 -9.65 -12.69
CA LEU A 179 -24.18 -10.97 -12.21
C LEU A 179 -25.39 -11.77 -11.72
N LYS A 180 -26.29 -11.14 -10.94
CA LYS A 180 -27.55 -11.78 -10.52
C LYS A 180 -28.45 -12.12 -11.71
N LYS A 181 -28.49 -11.30 -12.77
CA LYS A 181 -29.26 -11.64 -13.98
C LYS A 181 -28.70 -12.90 -14.67
N PHE A 182 -27.38 -13.07 -14.68
CA PHE A 182 -26.71 -14.14 -15.42
C PHE A 182 -26.38 -15.40 -14.62
N TYR A 183 -26.38 -15.35 -13.29
CA TYR A 183 -25.90 -16.46 -12.45
C TYR A 183 -26.80 -16.76 -11.23
N SER A 184 -27.93 -16.07 -11.05
CA SER A 184 -28.80 -16.33 -9.88
C SER A 184 -29.48 -17.70 -9.88
N PHE A 185 -29.56 -18.36 -11.04
CA PHE A 185 -30.13 -19.71 -11.16
C PHE A 185 -29.21 -20.82 -10.64
N ASP A 186 -27.92 -20.53 -10.46
CA ASP A 186 -26.92 -21.46 -9.89
C ASP A 186 -26.65 -21.14 -8.41
N SER A 187 -27.69 -20.82 -7.63
CA SER A 187 -27.53 -20.34 -6.24
C SER A 187 -26.76 -21.30 -5.31
N ASP A 188 -26.82 -22.60 -5.59
CA ASP A 188 -26.11 -23.60 -4.79
C ASP A 188 -24.60 -23.62 -5.09
N LYS A 189 -24.18 -23.05 -6.22
CA LYS A 189 -22.77 -23.00 -6.67
C LYS A 189 -22.20 -21.59 -6.61
N VAL A 190 -23.01 -20.55 -6.80
CA VAL A 190 -22.57 -19.17 -6.95
C VAL A 190 -23.23 -18.27 -5.91
N ASN A 191 -22.44 -17.80 -4.95
CA ASN A 191 -22.85 -16.87 -3.90
C ASN A 191 -22.40 -15.44 -4.26
N ILE A 192 -23.33 -14.48 -4.35
CA ILE A 192 -23.02 -13.10 -4.75
C ILE A 192 -23.18 -12.14 -3.57
N HIS A 193 -22.06 -11.60 -3.09
CA HIS A 193 -21.99 -10.65 -1.98
C HIS A 193 -21.76 -9.21 -2.48
N SER A 194 -22.46 -8.25 -1.89
CA SER A 194 -22.33 -6.83 -2.21
C SER A 194 -21.27 -6.14 -1.35
N THR A 195 -20.02 -6.61 -1.39
CA THR A 195 -18.91 -6.12 -0.56
C THR A 195 -17.61 -6.01 -1.34
N ASP A 196 -16.70 -5.10 -0.94
CA ASP A 196 -15.37 -4.95 -1.53
C ASP A 196 -14.33 -5.66 -0.65
N PHE A 197 -14.05 -6.92 -0.97
CA PHE A 197 -13.16 -7.78 -0.19
C PHE A 197 -11.69 -7.29 -0.18
N LEU A 198 -11.23 -6.58 -1.21
CA LEU A 198 -9.87 -6.05 -1.25
C LEU A 198 -9.68 -4.84 -0.31
N THR A 199 -10.78 -4.29 0.18
CA THR A 199 -10.80 -3.19 1.15
C THR A 199 -11.22 -3.61 2.55
N LEU A 200 -11.10 -4.90 2.91
CA LEU A 200 -11.40 -5.41 4.26
C LEU A 200 -10.69 -4.62 5.37
N TRP A 201 -9.52 -4.05 5.09
CA TRP A 201 -8.83 -3.17 6.03
C TRP A 201 -9.64 -1.93 6.41
N LYS A 202 -10.43 -1.37 5.49
CA LYS A 202 -11.36 -0.26 5.77
C LYS A 202 -12.53 -0.72 6.62
N ILE A 203 -13.06 -1.91 6.34
CA ILE A 203 -14.16 -2.50 7.09
C ILE A 203 -13.72 -2.82 8.52
N HIS A 204 -12.55 -3.45 8.69
CA HIS A 204 -11.96 -3.73 9.99
C HIS A 204 -11.73 -2.45 10.80
N TYR A 205 -11.28 -1.38 10.15
CA TYR A 205 -11.12 -0.08 10.79
C TYR A 205 -12.47 0.50 11.24
N GLN A 206 -13.47 0.50 10.36
CA GLN A 206 -14.82 1.00 10.67
C GLN A 206 -15.40 0.27 11.88
N ASP A 207 -15.32 -1.07 11.88
CA ASP A 207 -15.78 -1.91 12.98
C ASP A 207 -15.07 -1.56 14.31
N LYS A 208 -13.78 -1.21 14.30
CA LYS A 208 -13.09 -0.73 15.51
C LYS A 208 -13.59 0.63 16.00
N MET A 209 -14.01 1.51 15.10
CA MET A 209 -14.46 2.86 15.43
C MET A 209 -15.90 2.90 15.95
N ASP A 210 -16.75 2.00 15.47
CA ASP A 210 -18.18 1.97 15.80
C ASP A 210 -18.65 0.67 16.48
N ASP A 211 -17.70 -0.17 16.91
CA ASP A 211 -17.95 -1.50 17.51
C ASP A 211 -18.83 -2.40 16.61
N GLY A 212 -18.59 -2.32 15.30
CA GLY A 212 -19.33 -3.04 14.27
C GLY A 212 -18.95 -4.50 14.10
N SER A 213 -19.85 -5.30 13.51
CA SER A 213 -19.66 -6.73 13.24
C SER A 213 -19.41 -7.07 11.76
N ARG A 214 -19.23 -6.08 10.89
CA ARG A 214 -19.29 -6.27 9.42
C ARG A 214 -18.24 -7.24 8.91
N LEU A 215 -17.03 -7.18 9.45
CA LEU A 215 -15.96 -8.11 9.12
C LEU A 215 -16.32 -9.53 9.55
N GLN A 216 -16.86 -9.71 10.76
CA GLN A 216 -17.30 -11.03 11.24
C GLN A 216 -18.43 -11.57 10.37
N ASP A 217 -19.37 -10.73 9.97
CA ASP A 217 -20.46 -11.12 9.08
C ASP A 217 -19.92 -11.63 7.73
N ILE A 218 -18.94 -10.93 7.13
CA ILE A 218 -18.28 -11.38 5.89
C ILE A 218 -17.52 -12.69 6.11
N LEU A 219 -16.80 -12.81 7.23
CA LEU A 219 -15.96 -13.98 7.53
C LEU A 219 -16.78 -15.21 7.91
N SER A 220 -17.99 -15.04 8.44
CA SER A 220 -18.90 -16.11 8.83
C SER A 220 -19.29 -17.06 7.68
N HIS A 221 -19.14 -16.60 6.44
CA HIS A 221 -19.34 -17.40 5.24
C HIS A 221 -18.21 -18.41 4.97
N TYR A 222 -17.12 -18.34 5.73
CA TYR A 222 -15.93 -19.16 5.53
C TYR A 222 -15.65 -19.99 6.78
N PRO A 223 -15.33 -21.29 6.64
CA PRO A 223 -14.99 -22.15 7.77
C PRO A 223 -13.70 -21.69 8.43
N LYS A 224 -13.64 -21.90 9.75
CA LYS A 224 -12.45 -21.70 10.56
C LYS A 224 -11.65 -23.01 10.62
N MET A 225 -10.41 -22.94 10.17
CA MET A 225 -9.45 -24.04 10.03
C MET A 225 -8.19 -23.73 10.85
N SER A 226 -7.46 -24.77 11.23
CA SER A 226 -6.14 -24.62 11.84
C SER A 226 -5.14 -24.07 10.83
N TRP A 227 -4.18 -23.26 11.31
CA TRP A 227 -3.11 -22.69 10.45
C TRP A 227 -2.31 -23.74 9.68
N SER A 228 -2.08 -24.89 10.32
CA SER A 228 -1.31 -26.01 9.77
C SER A 228 -2.07 -26.82 8.72
N GLU A 229 -3.37 -26.60 8.55
CA GLU A 229 -4.16 -27.31 7.55
C GLU A 229 -3.91 -26.75 6.13
N GLU A 230 -4.32 -27.51 5.12
CA GLU A 230 -4.18 -27.10 3.73
C GLU A 230 -5.17 -25.98 3.37
N PRO A 231 -4.79 -25.03 2.48
CA PRO A 231 -5.64 -23.92 2.09
C PRO A 231 -6.95 -24.36 1.45
N TYR A 232 -8.05 -24.23 2.18
CA TYR A 232 -9.40 -24.46 1.66
C TYR A 232 -9.89 -23.31 0.77
N LEU A 233 -9.57 -22.07 1.15
CA LEU A 233 -10.04 -20.85 0.50
C LEU A 233 -9.03 -20.37 -0.55
N LYS A 234 -9.50 -20.13 -1.77
CA LYS A 234 -8.73 -19.51 -2.85
C LYS A 234 -9.28 -18.15 -3.18
N ILE A 235 -8.45 -17.11 -3.19
CA ILE A 235 -8.88 -15.74 -3.44
C ILE A 235 -8.26 -15.25 -4.73
N ILE A 236 -9.09 -14.84 -5.69
CA ILE A 236 -8.67 -14.32 -6.98
C ILE A 236 -9.03 -12.84 -7.04
N GLY A 237 -8.05 -12.01 -7.35
CA GLY A 237 -8.27 -10.57 -7.33
C GLY A 237 -7.19 -9.76 -8.01
N CYS A 238 -7.45 -8.47 -8.11
CA CYS A 238 -6.57 -7.53 -8.80
C CYS A 238 -6.36 -6.31 -7.90
N ILE A 239 -5.12 -6.05 -7.47
CA ILE A 239 -4.80 -4.93 -6.56
C ILE A 239 -3.89 -3.93 -7.26
N GLN A 240 -4.11 -2.64 -6.99
CA GLN A 240 -3.26 -1.54 -7.45
C GLN A 240 -2.39 -0.93 -6.34
N SER A 241 -2.66 -1.28 -5.08
CA SER A 241 -1.98 -0.73 -3.90
C SER A 241 -1.49 -1.85 -2.99
N PRO A 242 -0.46 -1.59 -2.16
CA PRO A 242 0.05 -2.59 -1.22
C PRO A 242 -0.88 -2.82 -0.02
N ASN A 243 -1.95 -2.03 0.14
CA ASN A 243 -2.73 -1.97 1.38
C ASN A 243 -3.40 -3.30 1.73
N PHE A 244 -3.88 -4.04 0.74
CA PHE A 244 -4.43 -5.38 0.99
C PHE A 244 -3.38 -6.31 1.57
N ILE A 245 -2.19 -6.39 0.96
CA ILE A 245 -1.08 -7.22 1.46
C ILE A 245 -0.56 -6.73 2.82
N LYS A 246 -0.47 -5.41 3.03
CA LYS A 246 -0.14 -4.84 4.35
C LYS A 246 -1.16 -5.29 5.40
N HIS A 247 -2.45 -5.25 5.08
CA HIS A 247 -3.49 -5.72 5.97
C HIS A 247 -3.33 -7.21 6.28
N LEU A 248 -3.04 -8.04 5.28
CA LEU A 248 -2.77 -9.47 5.51
C LEU A 248 -1.54 -9.70 6.41
N ILE A 249 -0.46 -8.93 6.23
CA ILE A 249 0.71 -8.94 7.13
C ILE A 249 0.28 -8.61 8.56
N LEU A 250 -0.48 -7.53 8.76
CA LEU A 250 -0.95 -7.13 10.09
C LEU A 250 -1.93 -8.16 10.68
N SER A 251 -2.77 -8.78 9.86
CA SER A 251 -3.67 -9.86 10.26
C SER A 251 -2.91 -11.08 10.77
N ILE A 252 -1.76 -11.41 10.18
CA ILE A 252 -0.85 -12.44 10.71
C ILE A 252 -0.22 -11.96 12.02
N VAL A 253 0.34 -10.75 12.05
CA VAL A 253 1.06 -10.23 13.22
C VAL A 253 0.18 -10.15 14.46
N PHE A 254 -1.05 -9.69 14.30
CA PHE A 254 -2.00 -9.44 15.38
C PHE A 254 -3.10 -10.49 15.49
N GLN A 255 -2.95 -11.63 14.80
CA GLN A 255 -3.89 -12.75 14.84
C GLN A 255 -5.35 -12.28 14.63
N SER A 256 -5.60 -11.56 13.54
CA SER A 256 -6.90 -10.92 13.23
C SER A 256 -7.34 -11.14 11.78
N GLY A 257 -8.61 -10.81 11.48
CA GLY A 257 -9.16 -10.87 10.13
C GLY A 257 -9.17 -12.27 9.51
N ILE A 258 -9.08 -12.35 8.18
CA ILE A 258 -9.18 -13.61 7.42
C ILE A 258 -8.10 -14.64 7.81
N MET A 259 -6.95 -14.17 8.28
CA MET A 259 -5.81 -15.02 8.68
C MET A 259 -6.07 -15.84 9.95
N THR A 260 -7.13 -15.51 10.70
CA THR A 260 -7.60 -16.33 11.84
C THR A 260 -8.54 -17.45 11.45
N HIS A 261 -9.12 -17.36 10.24
CA HIS A 261 -10.07 -18.34 9.72
C HIS A 261 -9.36 -19.41 8.92
N CYS A 262 -8.39 -19.03 8.09
CA CYS A 262 -7.61 -20.00 7.34
C CYS A 262 -6.32 -19.36 6.82
N ARG A 263 -5.54 -20.18 6.12
CA ARG A 263 -4.37 -19.78 5.35
C ARG A 263 -4.75 -19.72 3.87
N PRO A 264 -5.33 -18.61 3.37
CA PRO A 264 -5.87 -18.57 2.02
C PRO A 264 -4.76 -18.63 0.97
N GLU A 265 -5.04 -19.32 -0.14
CA GLU A 265 -4.20 -19.31 -1.33
C GLU A 265 -4.66 -18.15 -2.24
N LEU A 266 -3.80 -17.16 -2.44
CA LEU A 266 -4.13 -15.94 -3.17
C LEU A 266 -3.58 -16.01 -4.60
N TYR A 267 -4.42 -15.69 -5.56
CA TYR A 267 -4.08 -15.50 -6.97
C TYR A 267 -4.32 -14.03 -7.30
N ILE A 268 -3.28 -13.22 -7.09
CA ILE A 268 -3.39 -11.76 -7.14
C ILE A 268 -2.70 -11.22 -8.37
N ILE A 269 -3.44 -10.44 -9.14
CA ILE A 269 -2.95 -9.70 -10.28
C ILE A 269 -2.47 -8.33 -9.80
N VAL A 270 -1.19 -8.02 -10.06
CA VAL A 270 -0.54 -6.78 -9.59
C VAL A 270 0.22 -6.08 -10.72
N PRO A 271 0.41 -4.76 -10.65
CA PRO A 271 1.37 -4.07 -11.51
C PRO A 271 2.82 -4.55 -11.26
N PRO A 272 3.70 -4.57 -12.28
CA PRO A 272 5.12 -4.86 -12.14
C PRO A 272 5.83 -4.06 -11.03
N THR A 273 5.47 -2.79 -10.83
CA THR A 273 6.04 -2.00 -9.73
C THR A 273 5.67 -2.57 -8.36
N LEU A 274 4.43 -3.02 -8.19
CA LEU A 274 3.93 -3.55 -6.92
C LEU A 274 4.51 -4.94 -6.64
N HIS A 275 4.61 -5.80 -7.66
CA HIS A 275 5.37 -7.06 -7.57
C HIS A 275 6.79 -6.79 -7.07
N ARG A 276 7.49 -5.80 -7.64
CA ARG A 276 8.86 -5.47 -7.21
C ARG A 276 8.91 -4.93 -5.78
N THR A 277 7.90 -4.18 -5.32
CA THR A 277 7.82 -3.74 -3.91
C THR A 277 7.83 -4.93 -2.95
N PHE A 278 7.14 -6.02 -3.26
CA PHE A 278 7.07 -7.19 -2.39
C PHE A 278 8.31 -8.09 -2.48
N THR A 279 8.84 -8.26 -3.70
CA THR A 279 9.85 -9.30 -4.01
C THR A 279 11.29 -8.79 -4.05
N CYS A 280 11.51 -7.49 -3.97
CA CYS A 280 12.86 -6.93 -4.04
C CYS A 280 13.73 -7.33 -2.84
N THR A 281 15.05 -7.31 -3.06
CA THR A 281 16.08 -7.63 -2.08
C THR A 281 17.07 -6.49 -1.95
N GLY A 282 18.07 -6.60 -1.06
CA GLY A 282 19.16 -5.62 -0.95
C GLY A 282 19.85 -5.31 -2.29
N LYS A 283 19.95 -6.31 -3.18
CA LYS A 283 20.54 -6.19 -4.52
C LYS A 283 19.76 -5.27 -5.47
N ASP A 284 18.47 -5.07 -5.21
CA ASP A 284 17.60 -4.18 -6.00
C ASP A 284 17.73 -2.70 -5.63
N GLY A 285 18.51 -2.41 -4.59
CA GLY A 285 18.85 -1.07 -4.14
C GLY A 285 17.96 -0.55 -3.02
N TYR A 286 18.55 0.38 -2.25
CA TYR A 286 18.04 0.95 -1.00
C TYR A 286 16.78 1.81 -1.10
N ILE A 287 16.20 1.96 -2.29
CA ILE A 287 14.94 2.68 -2.46
C ILE A 287 13.75 1.74 -2.30
N ARG A 288 13.85 0.47 -2.73
CA ARG A 288 12.66 -0.42 -2.85
C ARG A 288 12.51 -1.47 -1.76
N TYR A 289 13.60 -2.15 -1.40
CA TYR A 289 13.68 -3.15 -0.32
C TYR A 289 13.38 -2.61 1.11
N ARG A 290 12.09 -2.37 1.38
CA ARG A 290 11.55 -1.78 2.61
C ARG A 290 11.07 -2.88 3.58
N SER A 291 10.58 -2.46 4.75
CA SER A 291 9.98 -3.35 5.76
C SER A 291 8.91 -4.27 5.17
N ILE A 292 8.06 -3.76 4.27
CA ILE A 292 7.03 -4.57 3.59
C ILE A 292 7.64 -5.70 2.76
N SER A 293 8.78 -5.48 2.09
CA SER A 293 9.45 -6.50 1.29
C SER A 293 9.96 -7.63 2.18
N VAL A 294 10.57 -7.28 3.32
CA VAL A 294 11.07 -8.23 4.32
C VAL A 294 9.93 -9.04 4.92
N LEU A 295 8.90 -8.37 5.46
CA LEU A 295 7.77 -9.03 6.11
C LEU A 295 6.99 -9.90 5.13
N PHE A 296 6.78 -9.44 3.90
CA PHE A 296 6.14 -10.24 2.86
C PHE A 296 6.92 -11.54 2.59
N GLN A 297 8.23 -11.45 2.36
CA GLN A 297 9.06 -12.61 2.07
C GLN A 297 9.25 -13.54 3.28
N LEU A 298 9.13 -13.01 4.50
CA LEU A 298 9.12 -13.83 5.72
C LEU A 298 7.82 -14.60 5.87
N PHE A 299 6.67 -13.96 5.65
CA PHE A 299 5.36 -14.53 5.99
C PHE A 299 4.69 -15.30 4.85
N PHE A 300 5.09 -15.08 3.60
CA PHE A 300 4.45 -15.70 2.44
C PHE A 300 5.45 -16.43 1.56
N ASP A 301 5.02 -17.58 1.05
CA ASP A 301 5.55 -18.17 -0.16
C ASP A 301 4.87 -17.52 -1.36
N TYR A 302 5.61 -17.25 -2.43
CA TYR A 302 5.06 -16.59 -3.60
C TYR A 302 5.72 -17.06 -4.89
N GLU A 303 4.96 -16.99 -5.97
CA GLU A 303 5.38 -17.40 -7.31
C GLU A 303 4.75 -16.47 -8.35
N LEU A 304 5.52 -16.08 -9.36
CA LEU A 304 5.00 -15.39 -10.53
C LEU A 304 4.52 -16.43 -11.54
N LEU A 305 3.20 -16.49 -11.78
CA LEU A 305 2.60 -17.48 -12.67
C LEU A 305 2.62 -17.02 -14.12
N GLU A 306 2.18 -15.78 -14.39
CA GLU A 306 2.02 -15.30 -15.78
C GLU A 306 2.04 -13.77 -15.90
N LYS A 307 2.41 -13.27 -17.08
CA LYS A 307 2.27 -11.86 -17.50
C LYS A 307 1.00 -11.68 -18.33
N LEU A 308 0.11 -10.83 -17.85
CA LEU A 308 -1.17 -10.54 -18.48
C LEU A 308 -1.16 -9.15 -19.14
N PRO A 309 -1.79 -8.96 -20.30
CA PRO A 309 -1.82 -7.67 -20.97
C PRO A 309 -2.67 -6.67 -20.17
N ARG A 310 -2.09 -5.52 -19.79
CA ARG A 310 -2.76 -4.48 -18.99
C ARG A 310 -4.06 -3.98 -19.62
N LYS A 311 -4.11 -3.93 -20.96
CA LYS A 311 -5.28 -3.47 -21.72
C LYS A 311 -6.49 -4.41 -21.62
N ALA A 312 -6.31 -5.64 -21.16
CA ALA A 312 -7.41 -6.55 -20.88
C ALA A 312 -8.23 -6.16 -19.64
N PHE A 313 -7.76 -5.19 -18.85
CA PHE A 313 -8.38 -4.76 -17.61
C PHE A 313 -8.79 -3.29 -17.69
N VAL A 314 -9.98 -2.96 -17.21
CA VAL A 314 -10.48 -1.58 -17.09
C VAL A 314 -10.59 -1.15 -15.62
N PRO A 315 -10.42 0.14 -15.30
CA PRO A 315 -10.11 1.23 -16.24
C PRO A 315 -8.67 1.18 -16.74
N TRP A 316 -8.43 1.76 -17.91
CA TRP A 316 -7.06 1.94 -18.42
C TRP A 316 -6.34 3.04 -17.65
N ALA A 317 -5.05 2.88 -17.40
CA ALA A 317 -4.25 3.90 -16.74
C ALA A 317 -4.11 5.16 -17.62
N ILE A 318 -3.91 6.32 -16.99
CA ILE A 318 -3.38 7.49 -17.70
C ILE A 318 -1.88 7.26 -17.91
N PRO A 319 -1.38 7.19 -19.16
CA PRO A 319 0.03 6.96 -19.41
C PRO A 319 0.87 7.99 -18.68
N MET A 320 1.89 7.53 -17.98
CA MET A 320 2.83 8.44 -17.34
C MET A 320 3.73 9.05 -18.41
N ALA A 321 4.07 10.33 -18.26
CA ALA A 321 5.07 10.94 -19.12
C ALA A 321 6.41 10.24 -18.86
N PRO A 322 7.19 9.88 -19.90
CA PRO A 322 8.49 9.25 -19.70
C PRO A 322 9.38 10.20 -18.91
N LYS A 323 9.78 9.77 -17.71
CA LYS A 323 10.81 10.44 -16.90
C LYS A 323 12.12 9.65 -17.05
N LYS A 324 13.26 10.30 -16.82
CA LYS A 324 14.61 9.81 -17.20
C LYS A 324 15.27 8.83 -16.21
N ARG A 325 14.59 8.36 -15.15
CA ARG A 325 15.21 7.55 -14.08
C ARG A 325 14.95 6.06 -14.30
N LYS A 326 15.83 5.17 -13.81
CA LYS A 326 15.63 3.70 -13.82
C LYS A 326 14.34 3.24 -13.11
N ILE A 327 13.81 4.03 -12.18
CA ILE A 327 12.49 3.78 -11.57
C ILE A 327 11.38 3.84 -12.63
N ASP A 328 11.55 4.70 -13.62
CA ASP A 328 10.58 4.98 -14.66
C ASP A 328 10.48 3.85 -15.70
N GLU A 329 11.54 3.04 -15.90
CA GLU A 329 11.51 1.87 -16.79
C GLU A 329 10.51 0.80 -16.34
N ILE A 330 10.46 0.51 -15.03
CA ILE A 330 9.49 -0.46 -14.50
C ILE A 330 8.10 0.14 -14.41
N SER A 331 8.01 1.44 -14.12
CA SER A 331 6.72 2.14 -14.20
C SER A 331 6.15 2.12 -15.61
N ALA A 332 6.99 2.16 -16.65
CA ALA A 332 6.53 2.00 -18.03
C ALA A 332 5.96 0.60 -18.30
N LEU A 333 6.49 -0.45 -17.66
CA LEU A 333 5.93 -1.80 -17.77
C LEU A 333 4.50 -1.89 -17.21
N ASN A 334 4.12 -1.03 -16.26
CA ASN A 334 2.74 -1.01 -15.73
C ASN A 334 1.69 -0.63 -16.78
N ASP A 335 2.08 0.09 -17.83
CA ASP A 335 1.18 0.49 -18.91
C ASP A 335 0.91 -0.67 -19.89
N GLU A 336 1.78 -1.68 -19.90
CA GLU A 336 1.73 -2.82 -20.83
C GLU A 336 1.28 -4.12 -20.17
N TRP A 337 1.77 -4.38 -18.96
CA TRP A 337 1.67 -5.69 -18.31
C TRP A 337 1.12 -5.59 -16.89
N LEU A 338 0.45 -6.67 -16.49
CA LEU A 338 0.15 -7.03 -15.11
C LEU A 338 0.72 -8.42 -14.84
N TYR A 339 1.03 -8.71 -13.59
CA TYR A 339 1.63 -9.97 -13.16
C TYR A 339 0.63 -10.74 -12.31
N LEU A 340 0.30 -11.95 -12.72
CA LEU A 340 -0.47 -12.90 -11.92
C LEU A 340 0.48 -13.62 -10.96
N MET A 341 0.29 -13.41 -9.66
CA MET A 341 1.08 -14.04 -8.61
C MET A 341 0.25 -15.04 -7.83
N LYS A 342 0.86 -16.17 -7.48
CA LYS A 342 0.40 -17.03 -6.40
C LYS A 342 1.07 -16.58 -5.10
N ILE A 343 0.31 -16.39 -4.03
CA ILE A 343 0.81 -15.97 -2.72
C ILE A 343 0.11 -16.84 -1.66
N VAL A 344 0.88 -17.49 -0.80
CA VAL A 344 0.35 -18.39 0.24
C VAL A 344 1.07 -18.08 1.55
N PRO A 345 0.38 -17.83 2.68
CA PRO A 345 1.08 -17.70 3.94
C PRO A 345 1.83 -18.99 4.28
N LYS A 346 3.02 -18.86 4.87
CA LYS A 346 3.90 -19.99 5.15
C LYS A 346 3.30 -20.90 6.22
N LYS A 347 3.25 -22.19 5.91
CA LYS A 347 2.71 -23.22 6.80
C LYS A 347 3.47 -23.29 8.13
N ASN A 348 4.80 -23.22 8.07
CA ASN A 348 5.72 -23.32 9.21
C ASN A 348 6.05 -21.95 9.85
N LEU A 349 5.24 -20.91 9.60
CA LEU A 349 5.51 -19.57 10.13
C LEU A 349 5.60 -19.58 11.67
N TYR A 350 4.63 -20.18 12.34
CA TYR A 350 4.58 -20.22 13.81
C TYR A 350 5.58 -21.19 14.43
N GLU A 351 6.12 -22.14 13.66
CA GLU A 351 7.26 -22.96 14.08
C GLU A 351 8.56 -22.15 14.08
N THR A 352 8.67 -21.20 13.15
CA THR A 352 9.85 -20.34 13.00
C THR A 352 9.82 -19.15 13.97
N VAL A 353 8.63 -18.57 14.18
CA VAL A 353 8.39 -17.44 15.08
C VAL A 353 7.06 -17.65 15.80
N PRO A 354 7.07 -17.91 17.12
CA PRO A 354 5.85 -18.03 17.91
C PRO A 354 4.96 -16.79 17.77
N ALA A 355 3.64 -17.00 17.82
CA ALA A 355 2.66 -15.95 17.56
C ALA A 355 2.84 -14.73 18.49
N GLU A 356 3.26 -14.97 19.74
CA GLU A 356 3.49 -13.94 20.75
C GLU A 356 4.67 -13.02 20.40
N LYS A 357 5.64 -13.52 19.62
CA LYS A 357 6.82 -12.76 19.19
C LYS A 357 6.58 -11.97 17.89
N LEU A 358 5.48 -12.21 17.18
CA LEU A 358 5.23 -11.55 15.88
C LEU A 358 5.09 -10.02 15.97
N PRO A 359 4.40 -9.43 16.96
CA PRO A 359 4.38 -7.98 17.12
C PRO A 359 5.77 -7.37 17.29
N ALA A 360 6.63 -8.03 18.09
CA ALA A 360 8.01 -7.61 18.29
C ALA A 360 8.83 -7.74 16.99
N LEU A 361 8.70 -8.84 16.25
CA LEU A 361 9.36 -9.00 14.94
C LEU A 361 8.91 -7.93 13.94
N TRP A 362 7.60 -7.68 13.85
CA TRP A 362 7.04 -6.65 12.98
C TRP A 362 7.63 -5.27 13.30
N TYR A 363 7.67 -4.93 14.60
CA TYR A 363 8.23 -3.66 15.03
C TYR A 363 9.74 -3.58 14.76
N PHE A 364 10.48 -4.65 15.06
CA PHE A 364 11.92 -4.76 14.79
C PHE A 364 12.22 -4.48 13.31
N VAL A 365 11.52 -5.16 12.40
CA VAL A 365 11.70 -4.96 10.95
C VAL A 365 11.32 -3.54 10.56
N ARG A 366 10.18 -3.00 11.02
CA ARG A 366 9.77 -1.63 10.68
C ARG A 366 10.75 -0.59 11.17
N HIS A 367 11.21 -0.71 12.41
CA HIS A 367 12.13 0.22 13.04
C HIS A 367 13.45 0.28 12.28
N HIS A 368 14.05 -0.89 12.01
CA HIS A 368 15.38 -0.95 11.39
C HIS A 368 15.37 -0.74 9.87
N PHE A 369 14.26 -1.00 9.19
CA PHE A 369 14.13 -0.72 7.75
C PHE A 369 13.63 0.70 7.42
N TRP A 370 13.39 1.54 8.44
CA TRP A 370 13.21 2.97 8.24
C TRP A 370 14.47 3.59 7.59
N SER A 371 15.64 3.27 8.15
CA SER A 371 16.95 3.62 7.59
C SER A 371 17.76 2.37 7.27
N ARG A 372 17.73 1.97 6.00
CA ARG A 372 18.38 0.74 5.52
C ARG A 372 19.90 0.84 5.48
N SER A 373 20.45 2.05 5.52
CA SER A 373 21.90 2.30 5.63
C SER A 373 22.39 2.31 7.07
N SER A 374 21.51 2.09 8.05
CA SER A 374 21.94 1.93 9.44
C SER A 374 22.71 0.62 9.61
N ARG A 375 23.80 0.68 10.40
CA ARG A 375 24.68 -0.46 10.64
C ARG A 375 24.04 -1.38 11.67
N VAL A 376 23.96 -2.67 11.37
CA VAL A 376 23.28 -3.66 12.21
C VAL A 376 23.82 -3.64 13.63
N ILE A 377 25.14 -3.81 13.81
CA ILE A 377 25.77 -3.86 15.14
C ILE A 377 25.48 -2.60 15.94
N ARG A 378 25.60 -1.42 15.32
CA ARG A 378 25.37 -0.14 15.99
C ARG A 378 23.93 -0.01 16.49
N GLU A 379 22.95 -0.38 15.68
CA GLU A 379 21.54 -0.30 16.07
C GLU A 379 21.16 -1.38 17.09
N MET A 380 21.84 -2.54 17.11
CA MET A 380 21.61 -3.53 18.15
C MET A 380 22.22 -3.08 19.49
N GLU A 381 23.40 -2.45 19.47
CA GLU A 381 24.04 -1.91 20.67
C GLU A 381 23.29 -0.73 21.29
N SER A 382 22.50 0.02 20.51
CA SER A 382 21.64 1.07 21.06
C SER A 382 20.49 0.52 21.90
N TRP A 383 20.07 -0.73 21.63
CA TRP A 383 19.09 -1.45 22.46
C TRP A 383 19.75 -2.21 23.60
N ILE A 384 20.82 -2.97 23.32
CA ILE A 384 21.53 -3.82 24.28
C ILE A 384 23.03 -3.55 24.17
N PRO A 385 23.61 -2.76 25.09
CA PRO A 385 25.04 -2.40 25.05
C PRO A 385 25.96 -3.63 25.07
N GLY A 386 27.02 -3.60 24.25
CA GLY A 386 28.03 -4.66 24.17
C GLY A 386 27.60 -5.94 23.46
N CYS A 387 26.38 -6.01 22.91
CA CYS A 387 25.91 -7.17 22.15
C CYS A 387 26.64 -7.35 20.80
N GLY A 388 27.38 -6.34 20.33
CA GLY A 388 28.04 -6.35 19.03
C GLY A 388 28.99 -7.55 18.83
N VAL A 389 29.71 -7.95 19.88
CA VAL A 389 30.61 -9.13 19.83
C VAL A 389 29.84 -10.41 19.47
N ARG A 390 28.60 -10.57 19.97
CA ARG A 390 27.75 -11.73 19.67
C ARG A 390 27.39 -11.77 18.17
N LEU A 391 27.11 -10.61 17.59
CA LEU A 391 26.80 -10.50 16.15
C LEU A 391 28.03 -10.72 15.27
N VAL A 392 29.22 -10.31 15.73
CA VAL A 392 30.48 -10.61 15.02
C VAL A 392 30.73 -12.12 14.95
N LEU A 393 30.46 -12.84 16.03
CA LEU A 393 30.57 -14.31 16.05
C LEU A 393 29.57 -15.00 15.10
N GLU A 394 28.42 -14.38 14.84
CA GLU A 394 27.43 -14.85 13.85
C GLU A 394 27.77 -14.44 12.41
N GLY A 395 28.92 -13.78 12.19
CA GLY A 395 29.42 -13.43 10.85
C GLY A 395 29.03 -12.04 10.36
N TYR A 396 28.37 -11.22 11.18
CA TYR A 396 28.09 -9.82 10.83
C TYR A 396 29.29 -8.93 11.16
N ASN A 397 29.59 -7.93 10.33
CA ASN A 397 30.70 -7.01 10.59
C ASN A 397 30.19 -5.59 10.86
N ILE A 398 31.09 -4.71 11.29
CA ILE A 398 30.77 -3.31 11.63
C ILE A 398 30.24 -2.49 10.45
N PHE A 399 30.43 -2.97 9.22
CA PHE A 399 29.94 -2.36 8.00
C PHE A 399 28.64 -3.00 7.49
N THR A 400 28.15 -4.09 8.08
CA THR A 400 26.88 -4.68 7.63
C THR A 400 25.73 -3.71 7.88
N GLU A 401 24.97 -3.36 6.85
CA GLU A 401 23.77 -2.53 6.93
C GLU A 401 22.49 -3.39 6.86
N PHE A 402 21.38 -2.90 7.40
CA PHE A 402 20.10 -3.62 7.28
C PHE A 402 19.66 -3.83 5.82
N GLY A 403 20.01 -2.89 4.94
CA GLY A 403 19.74 -2.98 3.51
C GLY A 403 20.50 -4.11 2.80
N ASP A 404 21.59 -4.62 3.38
CA ASP A 404 22.38 -5.72 2.84
C ASP A 404 21.76 -7.09 3.18
N LEU A 405 21.01 -7.16 4.28
CA LEU A 405 20.49 -8.41 4.83
C LEU A 405 19.35 -8.98 3.98
N LYS A 406 19.34 -10.30 3.81
CA LYS A 406 18.17 -11.04 3.33
C LYS A 406 17.12 -11.14 4.43
N PRO A 407 15.84 -11.39 4.09
CA PRO A 407 14.79 -11.54 5.09
C PRO A 407 15.10 -12.61 6.16
N SER A 408 15.68 -13.74 5.78
CA SER A 408 16.09 -14.80 6.71
C SER A 408 17.19 -14.36 7.69
N GLU A 409 18.12 -13.49 7.25
CA GLU A 409 19.19 -12.95 8.11
C GLU A 409 18.62 -11.92 9.10
N VAL A 410 17.66 -11.09 8.66
CA VAL A 410 16.93 -10.18 9.55
C VAL A 410 16.19 -10.97 10.64
N LEU A 411 15.52 -12.06 10.25
CA LEU A 411 14.84 -12.94 11.19
C LEU A 411 15.83 -13.59 12.18
N ARG A 412 16.99 -14.07 11.72
CA ARG A 412 18.02 -14.65 12.58
C ARG A 412 18.52 -13.65 13.63
N ILE A 413 18.79 -12.41 13.22
CA ILE A 413 19.19 -11.35 14.16
C ILE A 413 18.09 -11.09 15.19
N PHE A 414 16.82 -11.00 14.77
CA PHE A 414 15.71 -10.83 15.71
C PHE A 414 15.60 -12.01 16.70
N GLN A 415 15.76 -13.25 16.24
CA GLN A 415 15.71 -14.42 17.12
C GLN A 415 16.80 -14.34 18.19
N LEU A 416 18.05 -14.09 17.80
CA LEU A 416 19.18 -13.87 18.71
C LEU A 416 18.90 -12.73 19.69
N PHE A 417 18.46 -11.57 19.18
CA PHE A 417 18.13 -10.40 19.98
C PHE A 417 17.06 -10.72 21.04
N SER A 418 16.03 -11.49 20.67
CA SER A 418 14.93 -11.88 21.57
C SER A 418 15.29 -12.96 22.60
N GLU A 419 16.42 -13.63 22.43
CA GLU A 419 16.91 -14.71 23.30
C GLU A 419 17.96 -14.21 24.31
N TRP A 420 18.49 -13.01 24.11
CA TRP A 420 19.47 -12.44 25.02
C TRP A 420 18.84 -12.12 26.39
N PRO A 421 19.53 -12.41 27.51
CA PRO A 421 19.01 -12.16 28.85
C PRO A 421 18.56 -10.71 29.07
N GLU A 422 19.25 -9.77 28.43
CA GLU A 422 19.00 -8.33 28.56
C GLU A 422 17.74 -7.86 27.80
N TYR A 423 17.14 -8.70 26.96
CA TYR A 423 15.99 -8.33 26.11
C TYR A 423 14.77 -7.86 26.92
N GLN A 424 14.51 -8.47 28.08
CA GLN A 424 13.34 -8.13 28.90
C GLN A 424 13.43 -6.73 29.52
N ASP A 425 14.65 -6.23 29.74
CA ASP A 425 14.90 -4.95 30.42
C ASP A 425 15.34 -3.85 29.44
N CYS A 426 15.42 -4.15 28.14
CA CYS A 426 15.90 -3.20 27.15
C CYS A 426 14.81 -2.20 26.70
N SER A 427 15.23 -1.02 26.25
CA SER A 427 14.33 0.06 25.84
C SER A 427 13.50 -0.24 24.58
N PHE A 428 13.81 -1.33 23.88
CA PHE A 428 13.07 -1.79 22.71
C PHE A 428 11.61 -2.13 23.03
N LEU A 429 11.34 -2.80 24.16
CA LEU A 429 9.99 -3.21 24.53
C LEU A 429 9.10 -2.01 24.86
N SER A 430 9.60 -1.03 25.61
CA SER A 430 8.88 0.23 25.85
C SER A 430 8.63 1.01 24.54
N SER A 431 9.59 0.95 23.61
CA SER A 431 9.46 1.55 22.29
C SER A 431 8.36 0.86 21.45
N LEU A 432 8.32 -0.47 21.49
CA LEU A 432 7.30 -1.32 20.88
C LEU A 432 5.91 -0.98 21.45
N GLU A 433 5.76 -0.96 22.76
CA GLU A 433 4.48 -0.62 23.42
C GLU A 433 3.97 0.75 22.97
N THR A 434 4.85 1.75 22.94
CA THR A 434 4.53 3.09 22.44
C THR A 434 4.07 3.06 20.98
N ALA A 435 4.69 2.22 20.15
CA ALA A 435 4.32 2.09 18.74
C ALA A 435 2.97 1.38 18.57
N LEU A 436 2.67 0.37 19.39
CA LEU A 436 1.40 -0.34 19.38
C LEU A 436 0.25 0.57 19.82
N LEU A 437 0.42 1.35 20.89
CA LEU A 437 -0.57 2.36 21.32
C LEU A 437 -0.88 3.35 20.20
N LYS A 438 0.15 3.84 19.50
CA LYS A 438 -0.03 4.74 18.34
C LYS A 438 -0.74 4.08 17.16
N LEU A 439 -0.58 2.76 16.98
CA LEU A 439 -1.24 2.01 15.92
C LEU A 439 -2.74 1.91 16.19
N ASP A 440 -3.11 1.65 17.44
CA ASP A 440 -4.51 1.60 17.87
C ASP A 440 -5.19 2.97 17.77
N GLU A 441 -4.50 4.04 18.17
CA GLU A 441 -5.02 5.42 18.11
C GLU A 441 -5.16 5.99 16.68
N ASN A 442 -4.30 5.61 15.73
CA ASN A 442 -4.20 6.26 14.40
C ASN A 442 -4.64 5.38 13.22
N SER A 443 -5.57 4.44 13.44
CA SER A 443 -5.88 3.42 12.44
C SER A 443 -6.53 3.94 11.13
N SER A 444 -6.89 5.24 11.00
CA SER A 444 -7.32 5.85 9.73
C SER A 444 -6.20 6.44 8.86
N ASP A 445 -5.25 7.18 9.44
CA ASP A 445 -4.50 8.18 8.66
C ASP A 445 -3.14 7.70 8.15
N LYS A 446 -2.61 6.59 8.70
CA LYS A 446 -1.27 6.10 8.32
C LYS A 446 -1.24 5.02 7.25
N LEU A 447 -2.27 4.17 7.13
CA LEU A 447 -2.26 3.13 6.08
C LEU A 447 -2.33 3.70 4.66
N GLU A 448 -2.96 4.87 4.49
CA GLU A 448 -2.97 5.62 3.21
C GLU A 448 -1.71 6.48 3.00
N ASN A 449 -1.05 6.93 4.07
CA ASN A 449 0.09 7.86 4.02
C ASN A 449 1.46 7.23 4.29
N GLU A 450 1.54 5.93 4.59
CA GLU A 450 2.83 5.23 4.72
C GLU A 450 3.63 5.20 3.40
N GLY A 451 3.04 5.61 2.28
CA GLY A 451 3.78 5.91 1.05
C GLY A 451 4.52 7.26 1.07
N SER A 452 4.15 8.20 1.95
CA SER A 452 4.78 9.53 2.05
C SER A 452 5.81 9.63 3.18
N ASP A 453 5.62 8.90 4.29
CA ASP A 453 6.63 8.75 5.33
C ASP A 453 7.89 8.02 4.80
N ASP A 454 7.72 7.09 3.84
CA ASP A 454 8.80 6.41 3.10
C ASP A 454 9.45 7.29 2.00
N GLU A 455 8.84 8.43 1.63
CA GLU A 455 9.40 9.42 0.70
C GLU A 455 10.16 10.53 1.44
N ALA A 456 9.72 10.97 2.62
CA ALA A 456 10.40 12.00 3.43
C ALA A 456 11.83 11.56 3.84
N ALA A 457 12.05 10.26 4.07
CA ALA A 457 13.37 9.71 4.38
C ALA A 457 14.36 9.72 3.18
N ASN A 458 13.91 10.06 1.96
CA ASN A 458 14.80 10.19 0.80
C ASN A 458 15.51 11.55 0.75
N GLU A 459 14.90 12.64 1.23
CA GLU A 459 15.52 13.97 1.20
C GLU A 459 16.66 14.07 2.22
N ASP A 460 16.46 13.58 3.45
CA ASP A 460 17.48 13.61 4.51
C ASP A 460 18.71 12.71 4.23
N ASN A 461 18.55 11.65 3.42
CA ASN A 461 19.65 10.74 3.06
C ASN A 461 20.47 11.22 1.87
N GLU A 462 19.90 12.00 0.94
CA GLU A 462 20.66 12.63 -0.15
C GLU A 462 21.55 13.77 0.40
N ASP A 463 21.07 14.55 1.37
CA ASP A 463 21.85 15.62 2.00
C ASP A 463 23.05 15.11 2.83
N ARG A 464 22.93 13.92 3.43
CA ARG A 464 24.07 13.25 4.09
C ARG A 464 25.09 12.66 3.10
N ARG A 465 24.66 12.26 1.90
CA ARG A 465 25.54 11.74 0.83
C ARG A 465 26.20 12.85 0.00
N SER A 466 25.57 14.02 -0.12
CA SER A 466 26.16 15.19 -0.78
C SER A 466 27.21 15.87 0.11
N SER A 467 27.01 15.90 1.44
CA SER A 467 28.02 16.45 2.37
C SER A 467 29.29 15.58 2.49
N THR A 468 29.18 14.26 2.29
CA THR A 468 30.32 13.32 2.30
C THR A 468 31.09 13.27 0.97
N ARG A 469 30.59 13.89 -0.11
CA ARG A 469 31.33 14.03 -1.38
C ARG A 469 32.29 15.21 -1.44
N LEU A 470 32.25 16.13 -0.47
CA LEU A 470 33.06 17.35 -0.46
C LEU A 470 34.48 17.20 0.14
N TRP A 471 34.88 15.99 0.55
CA TRP A 471 36.21 15.72 1.13
C TRP A 471 37.01 14.67 0.35
N LYS A 472 36.96 14.71 -0.99
CA LYS A 472 38.02 14.12 -1.81
C LYS A 472 38.96 15.24 -2.24
N THR A 473 39.97 15.52 -1.43
CA THR A 473 41.11 16.35 -1.83
C THR A 473 41.98 15.55 -2.80
N ASP A 474 42.28 16.16 -3.93
CA ASP A 474 43.12 15.63 -5.01
C ASP A 474 44.53 15.26 -4.53
N PRO A 475 45.15 14.20 -5.08
CA PRO A 475 46.56 13.91 -4.85
C PRO A 475 47.42 14.93 -5.61
N SER A 476 48.25 15.69 -4.89
CA SER A 476 49.27 16.55 -5.50
C SER A 476 50.35 15.70 -6.20
N PRO A 477 50.84 16.08 -7.39
CA PRO A 477 51.92 15.39 -8.06
C PRO A 477 53.27 15.81 -7.46
N LEU A 478 54.04 14.84 -6.97
CA LEU A 478 55.45 15.02 -6.66
C LEU A 478 56.25 15.05 -7.95
N THR A 479 56.88 16.19 -8.23
CA THR A 479 58.09 16.30 -9.06
C THR A 479 59.00 17.35 -8.43
N GLY A 480 60.22 16.93 -8.07
CA GLY A 480 61.26 17.75 -7.44
C GLY A 480 62.13 16.90 -6.54
#